data_AF-A0A5B2UDX4-F1
#
_entry.id   AF-A0A5B2UDX4-F1
#
_cell.length_a   1.000
_cell.length_b   1.000
_cell.length_c   1.000
_cell.angle_alpha   90.00
_cell.angle_beta   90.00
_cell.angle_gamma   90.00
#
_symmetry.space_group_name_H-M   'P 1'
#
loop_
_entity.id
_entity.type
_entity.pdbx_description
1 polymer ?
#
loop_
_entity_poly.entity_id
_entity_poly.type
_entity_poly.pdbx_seq_one_letter_code
_entity_poly.pdbx_strand_id
1 'polypeptide(L)'
;MATKEEFWDRKKKLNDDFFVMGSVANPATEEQIKKYEESTGFTFSEDVKDFLTSFGSLLFEVKEEIWKRPQEFDILPSWKFGYGFFVYGLSQDEEMPSWMGFEEKHQEALEYKERSLGQLFFKRSGNLYRAYTDNGIIKIEYDKYDEEDHEVFEGNIYDFLIEEINNLEQDYLEYINEGKS
;
A
#
# COMPACT_ATOMS: atom_id res chain seq x y z
N MET A 1 -6.70 4.51 17.04
CA MET A 1 -7.02 3.88 15.76
C MET A 1 -7.60 4.95 14.88
N ALA A 2 -6.85 5.34 13.86
CA ALA A 2 -7.26 6.40 12.95
C ALA A 2 -8.43 5.98 12.05
N THR A 3 -9.08 6.95 11.42
CA THR A 3 -10.19 6.72 10.48
C THR A 3 -9.85 7.20 9.07
N LYS A 4 -10.72 6.87 8.09
CA LYS A 4 -10.62 7.38 6.72
C LYS A 4 -10.66 8.90 6.62
N GLU A 5 -11.41 9.56 7.51
CA GLU A 5 -11.48 11.02 7.57
C GLU A 5 -10.11 11.60 7.95
N GLU A 6 -9.43 11.00 8.92
CA GLU A 6 -8.09 11.41 9.34
C GLU A 6 -7.03 11.13 8.25
N PHE A 7 -7.14 10.02 7.53
CA PHE A 7 -6.33 9.74 6.34
C PHE A 7 -6.51 10.85 5.27
N TRP A 8 -7.75 11.21 4.96
CA TRP A 8 -8.02 12.28 4.00
C TRP A 8 -7.55 13.65 4.47
N ASP A 9 -7.73 13.96 5.75
CA ASP A 9 -7.25 15.21 6.33
C ASP A 9 -5.73 15.27 6.34
N ARG A 10 -5.05 14.13 6.51
CA ARG A 10 -3.60 14.05 6.36
C ARG A 10 -3.16 14.29 4.92
N LYS A 11 -3.83 13.68 3.93
CA LYS A 11 -3.58 13.92 2.50
C LYS A 11 -3.78 15.39 2.13
N LYS A 12 -4.85 16.03 2.62
CA LYS A 12 -5.16 17.45 2.29
C LYS A 12 -4.10 18.45 2.77
N LYS A 13 -3.27 18.07 3.74
CA LYS A 13 -2.16 18.90 4.24
C LYS A 13 -0.93 18.87 3.34
N LEU A 14 -0.81 17.86 2.46
CA LEU A 14 0.25 17.80 1.47
C LEU A 14 0.03 18.84 0.37
N ASN A 15 1.11 19.26 -0.26
CA ASN A 15 1.06 20.13 -1.43
C ASN A 15 0.59 19.35 -2.69
N ASP A 16 0.47 20.06 -3.81
CA ASP A 16 -0.01 19.50 -5.07
C ASP A 16 1.01 18.60 -5.79
N ASP A 17 2.20 18.36 -5.23
CA ASP A 17 3.19 17.45 -5.82
C ASP A 17 2.83 15.99 -5.57
N PHE A 18 1.91 15.73 -4.65
CA PHE A 18 1.41 14.40 -4.33
C PHE A 18 0.14 14.08 -5.12
N PHE A 19 0.05 12.85 -5.59
CA PHE A 19 -1.04 12.32 -6.36
C PHE A 19 -1.60 11.08 -5.68
N VAL A 20 -2.94 10.98 -5.66
CA VAL A 20 -3.65 9.81 -5.15
C VAL A 20 -4.68 9.39 -6.18
N MET A 21 -4.70 8.11 -6.49
CA MET A 21 -5.70 7.46 -7.31
C MET A 21 -6.22 6.23 -6.58
N GLY A 22 -7.48 5.88 -6.78
CA GLY A 22 -8.06 4.66 -6.24
C GLY A 22 -9.33 4.29 -6.96
N SER A 23 -9.85 3.11 -6.66
CA SER A 23 -11.11 2.61 -7.23
C SER A 23 -12.35 3.20 -6.54
N VAL A 24 -12.29 4.46 -6.10
CA VAL A 24 -13.33 5.15 -5.31
C VAL A 24 -14.68 5.22 -6.07
N ALA A 25 -14.65 5.19 -7.40
CA ALA A 25 -15.87 5.18 -8.21
C ALA A 25 -16.66 3.87 -8.09
N ASN A 26 -15.94 2.74 -7.98
CA ASN A 26 -16.51 1.39 -7.94
C ASN A 26 -15.73 0.53 -6.92
N PRO A 27 -15.74 0.89 -5.62
CA PRO A 27 -14.99 0.16 -4.59
C PRO A 27 -15.58 -1.24 -4.36
N ALA A 28 -14.95 -2.04 -3.51
CA ALA A 28 -15.44 -3.38 -3.18
C ALA A 28 -16.84 -3.34 -2.55
N THR A 29 -17.64 -4.37 -2.81
CA THR A 29 -18.85 -4.65 -2.01
C THR A 29 -18.53 -5.55 -0.82
N GLU A 30 -19.38 -5.52 0.19
CA GLU A 30 -19.31 -6.48 1.31
C GLU A 30 -19.39 -7.94 0.83
N GLU A 31 -20.16 -8.21 -0.23
CA GLU A 31 -20.27 -9.56 -0.81
C GLU A 31 -18.96 -10.01 -1.47
N GLN A 32 -18.26 -9.12 -2.19
CA GLN A 32 -16.94 -9.43 -2.76
C GLN A 32 -15.92 -9.72 -1.66
N ILE A 33 -15.90 -8.88 -0.61
CA ILE A 33 -15.03 -9.08 0.55
C ILE A 33 -15.29 -10.43 1.19
N LYS A 34 -16.56 -10.74 1.51
CA LYS A 34 -16.94 -12.00 2.14
C LYS A 34 -16.55 -13.21 1.27
N LYS A 35 -16.82 -13.16 -0.03
CA LYS A 35 -16.46 -14.23 -0.96
C LYS A 35 -14.94 -14.44 -1.00
N TYR A 36 -14.17 -13.36 -0.95
CA TYR A 36 -12.72 -13.41 -0.90
C TYR A 36 -12.20 -14.03 0.41
N GLU A 37 -12.74 -13.62 1.56
CA GLU A 37 -12.44 -14.22 2.87
C GLU A 37 -12.75 -15.73 2.86
N GLU A 38 -13.91 -16.13 2.31
CA GLU A 38 -14.31 -17.53 2.19
C GLU A 38 -13.39 -18.35 1.26
N SER A 39 -12.91 -17.77 0.16
CA SER A 39 -12.07 -18.50 -0.81
C SER A 39 -10.61 -18.63 -0.38
N THR A 40 -10.11 -17.66 0.39
CA THR A 40 -8.68 -17.59 0.79
C THR A 40 -8.45 -18.08 2.22
N GLY A 41 -9.48 -18.02 3.07
CA GLY A 41 -9.38 -18.27 4.51
C GLY A 41 -8.82 -17.10 5.32
N PHE A 42 -8.45 -15.98 4.68
CA PHE A 42 -8.10 -14.75 5.38
C PHE A 42 -9.34 -14.13 6.01
N THR A 43 -9.14 -13.39 7.10
CA THR A 43 -10.19 -12.61 7.76
C THR A 43 -9.76 -11.16 7.85
N PHE A 44 -10.61 -10.22 7.46
CA PHE A 44 -10.32 -8.80 7.51
C PHE A 44 -11.00 -8.13 8.70
N SER A 45 -10.27 -7.23 9.37
CA SER A 45 -10.83 -6.36 10.39
C SER A 45 -11.79 -5.33 9.79
N GLU A 46 -12.63 -4.74 10.63
CA GLU A 46 -13.61 -3.73 10.20
C GLU A 46 -12.96 -2.52 9.52
N ASP A 47 -11.75 -2.11 9.93
CA ASP A 47 -11.02 -1.02 9.28
C ASP A 47 -10.52 -1.37 7.87
N VAL A 48 -10.07 -2.62 7.65
CA VAL A 48 -9.72 -3.10 6.31
C VAL A 48 -10.96 -3.19 5.44
N LYS A 49 -12.11 -3.63 5.98
CA LYS A 49 -13.39 -3.66 5.26
C LYS A 49 -13.88 -2.26 4.91
N ASP A 50 -13.77 -1.30 5.83
CA ASP A 50 -14.06 0.11 5.56
C ASP A 50 -13.13 0.68 4.48
N PHE A 51 -11.84 0.31 4.48
CA PHE A 51 -10.91 0.69 3.43
C PHE A 51 -11.34 0.15 2.06
N LEU A 52 -11.62 -1.16 1.97
CA LEU A 52 -12.00 -1.82 0.71
C LEU A 52 -13.33 -1.27 0.16
N THR A 53 -14.30 -0.95 1.04
CA THR A 53 -15.59 -0.38 0.63
C THR A 53 -15.53 1.12 0.36
N SER A 54 -14.52 1.83 0.87
CA SER A 54 -14.34 3.28 0.64
C SER A 54 -13.43 3.59 -0.55
N PHE A 55 -12.39 2.80 -0.76
CA PHE A 55 -11.33 3.07 -1.74
C PHE A 55 -11.16 1.96 -2.78
N GLY A 56 -11.48 0.73 -2.40
CA GLY A 56 -11.18 -0.47 -3.18
C GLY A 56 -9.69 -0.77 -3.19
N SER A 57 -8.90 0.07 -3.86
CA SER A 57 -7.44 0.08 -3.87
C SER A 57 -6.94 1.53 -3.88
N LEU A 58 -5.68 1.77 -3.53
CA LEU A 58 -5.06 3.10 -3.61
C LEU A 58 -3.66 3.05 -4.21
N LEU A 59 -3.36 4.04 -5.04
CA LEU A 59 -2.03 4.43 -5.47
C LEU A 59 -1.73 5.80 -4.87
N PHE A 60 -0.62 5.93 -4.16
CA PHE A 60 -0.19 7.20 -3.56
C PHE A 60 1.26 7.49 -3.96
N GLU A 61 1.50 8.55 -4.72
CA GLU A 61 2.82 8.83 -5.25
C GLU A 61 3.14 10.33 -5.26
N VAL A 62 4.42 10.67 -5.24
CA VAL A 62 4.89 11.97 -5.72
C VAL A 62 4.92 11.94 -7.24
N LYS A 63 4.42 13.00 -7.87
CA LYS A 63 4.35 13.13 -9.33
C LYS A 63 5.73 13.02 -9.98
N GLU A 64 5.82 12.36 -11.14
CA GLU A 64 7.09 12.08 -11.83
C GLU A 64 7.80 13.34 -12.37
N GLU A 65 7.06 14.44 -12.62
CA GLU A 65 7.68 15.73 -12.93
C GLU A 65 8.45 16.32 -11.74
N ILE A 66 8.14 15.90 -10.50
CA ILE A 66 8.80 16.36 -9.28
C ILE A 66 9.87 15.35 -8.84
N TRP A 67 9.50 14.07 -8.73
CA TRP A 67 10.41 12.99 -8.36
C TRP A 67 10.57 12.00 -9.51
N LYS A 68 11.71 12.09 -10.21
CA LYS A 68 11.99 11.28 -11.39
C LYS A 68 12.08 9.81 -11.01
N ARG A 69 11.33 8.97 -11.72
CA ARG A 69 11.34 7.52 -11.53
C ARG A 69 12.74 7.00 -11.91
N PRO A 70 13.41 6.23 -11.04
CA PRO A 70 14.66 5.57 -11.40
C PRO A 70 14.48 4.69 -12.63
N GLN A 71 15.46 4.72 -13.52
CA GLN A 71 15.49 3.87 -14.71
C GLN A 71 16.13 2.52 -14.38
N GLU A 72 15.86 1.54 -15.24
CA GLU A 72 16.56 0.27 -15.17
C GLU A 72 18.08 0.51 -15.22
N PHE A 73 18.83 -0.16 -14.34
CA PHE A 73 20.28 -0.02 -14.16
C PHE A 73 20.77 1.26 -13.48
N ASP A 74 19.89 2.14 -13.00
CA ASP A 74 20.31 3.28 -12.17
C ASP A 74 20.96 2.80 -10.85
N ILE A 75 22.08 3.41 -10.50
CA ILE A 75 22.78 3.20 -9.22
C ILE A 75 22.49 4.42 -8.33
N LEU A 76 21.45 4.32 -7.52
CA LEU A 76 21.01 5.36 -6.60
C LEU A 76 20.89 4.80 -5.18
N PRO A 77 20.91 5.66 -4.14
CA PRO A 77 20.48 5.26 -2.80
C PRO A 77 19.08 4.62 -2.84
N SER A 78 18.88 3.54 -2.09
CA SER A 78 17.64 2.74 -2.12
C SER A 78 16.39 3.59 -1.90
N TRP A 79 16.43 4.53 -0.95
CA TRP A 79 15.30 5.41 -0.64
C TRP A 79 14.81 6.24 -1.84
N LYS A 80 15.66 6.51 -2.84
CA LYS A 80 15.27 7.25 -4.06
C LYS A 80 14.27 6.50 -4.94
N PHE A 81 14.14 5.19 -4.75
CA PHE A 81 13.12 4.38 -5.40
C PHE A 81 11.77 4.43 -4.65
N GLY A 82 11.74 5.01 -3.43
CA GLY A 82 10.58 5.19 -2.55
C GLY A 82 9.70 6.39 -2.89
N TYR A 83 9.49 6.70 -4.17
CA TYR A 83 8.66 7.84 -4.61
C TYR A 83 7.15 7.71 -4.29
N GLY A 84 6.68 6.58 -3.77
CA GLY A 84 5.27 6.33 -3.50
C GLY A 84 5.00 4.97 -2.87
N PHE A 85 3.72 4.59 -2.81
CA PHE A 85 3.29 3.28 -2.34
C PHE A 85 1.97 2.86 -2.99
N PHE A 86 1.76 1.55 -2.96
CA PHE A 86 0.60 0.87 -3.52
C PHE A 86 -0.14 0.19 -2.38
N VAL A 87 -1.45 0.43 -2.30
CA VAL A 87 -2.37 -0.26 -1.41
C VAL A 87 -3.28 -1.13 -2.27
N TYR A 88 -3.02 -2.42 -2.25
CA TYR A 88 -3.79 -3.43 -2.96
C TYR A 88 -5.16 -3.60 -2.35
N GLY A 89 -6.10 -4.12 -3.11
CA GLY A 89 -7.43 -4.38 -2.56
C GLY A 89 -8.38 -5.07 -3.51
N LEU A 90 -9.67 -4.84 -3.29
CA LEU A 90 -10.77 -5.42 -4.05
C LEU A 90 -11.57 -4.29 -4.67
N SER A 91 -12.16 -4.53 -5.82
CA SER A 91 -12.88 -3.49 -6.54
C SER A 91 -13.97 -4.09 -7.43
N GLN A 92 -15.02 -3.31 -7.70
CA GLN A 92 -15.96 -3.58 -8.78
C GLN A 92 -15.48 -2.98 -10.11
N ASP A 93 -14.46 -2.13 -10.06
CA ASP A 93 -13.89 -1.45 -11.21
C ASP A 93 -13.16 -2.42 -12.13
N GLU A 94 -13.77 -2.75 -13.28
CA GLU A 94 -13.13 -3.56 -14.32
C GLU A 94 -11.92 -2.86 -14.96
N GLU A 95 -11.80 -1.54 -14.80
CA GLU A 95 -10.63 -0.77 -15.27
C GLU A 95 -9.48 -0.78 -14.26
N MET A 96 -9.70 -1.24 -13.02
CA MET A 96 -8.61 -1.41 -12.05
C MET A 96 -7.60 -2.43 -12.61
N PRO A 97 -6.32 -2.07 -12.71
CA PRO A 97 -5.31 -3.01 -13.19
C PRO A 97 -5.28 -4.27 -12.31
N SER A 98 -5.28 -5.45 -12.92
CA SER A 98 -5.36 -6.73 -12.18
C SER A 98 -4.26 -6.87 -11.14
N TRP A 99 -3.05 -6.36 -11.42
CA TRP A 99 -1.91 -6.38 -10.50
C TRP A 99 -2.11 -5.54 -9.23
N MET A 100 -3.14 -4.67 -9.17
CA MET A 100 -3.54 -3.96 -7.95
C MET A 100 -4.51 -4.77 -7.08
N GLY A 101 -5.05 -5.88 -7.60
CA GLY A 101 -6.07 -6.71 -6.95
C GLY A 101 -5.49 -7.71 -5.96
N PHE A 102 -6.23 -7.96 -4.88
CA PHE A 102 -5.93 -9.00 -3.91
C PHE A 102 -5.92 -10.41 -4.52
N GLU A 103 -6.77 -10.68 -5.51
CA GLU A 103 -6.79 -11.97 -6.21
C GLU A 103 -5.46 -12.25 -6.89
N GLU A 104 -4.92 -11.30 -7.66
CA GLU A 104 -3.64 -11.47 -8.34
C GLU A 104 -2.51 -11.66 -7.33
N LYS A 105 -2.45 -10.82 -6.28
CA LYS A 105 -1.41 -10.92 -5.25
C LYS A 105 -1.46 -12.24 -4.49
N HIS A 106 -2.66 -12.76 -4.24
CA HIS A 106 -2.83 -14.05 -3.61
C HIS A 106 -2.41 -15.21 -4.52
N GLN A 107 -2.77 -15.16 -5.82
CA GLN A 107 -2.32 -16.17 -6.77
C GLN A 107 -0.79 -16.16 -6.93
N GLU A 108 -0.16 -14.99 -7.05
CA GLU A 108 1.30 -14.87 -7.06
C GLU A 108 1.92 -15.54 -5.82
N ALA A 109 1.41 -15.24 -4.63
CA ALA A 109 1.91 -15.85 -3.39
C ALA A 109 1.80 -17.38 -3.41
N LEU A 110 0.70 -17.94 -3.91
CA LEU A 110 0.53 -19.39 -4.05
C LEU A 110 1.48 -20.00 -5.09
N GLU A 111 1.63 -19.36 -6.25
CA GLU A 111 2.49 -19.82 -7.34
C GLU A 111 3.96 -19.87 -6.94
N TYR A 112 4.43 -18.83 -6.27
CA TYR A 112 5.79 -18.74 -5.75
C TYR A 112 6.00 -19.51 -4.44
N LYS A 113 4.93 -20.11 -3.90
CA LYS A 113 4.93 -20.81 -2.60
C LYS A 113 5.48 -19.90 -1.50
N GLU A 114 5.11 -18.63 -1.55
CA GLU A 114 5.47 -17.68 -0.50
C GLU A 114 4.87 -18.16 0.83
N ARG A 115 5.62 -17.91 1.90
CA ARG A 115 5.08 -18.09 3.25
C ARG A 115 3.89 -17.14 3.44
N SER A 116 2.88 -17.60 4.19
CA SER A 116 1.73 -16.75 4.48
C SER A 116 2.04 -15.83 5.68
N LEU A 117 2.22 -14.54 5.40
CA LEU A 117 2.20 -13.47 6.41
C LEU A 117 0.80 -12.85 6.57
N GLY A 118 -0.14 -13.21 5.69
CA GLY A 118 -1.47 -12.63 5.54
C GLY A 118 -1.72 -12.24 4.09
N GLN A 119 -2.77 -11.47 3.84
CA GLN A 119 -3.00 -10.87 2.52
C GLN A 119 -2.03 -9.70 2.31
N LEU A 120 -1.25 -9.74 1.23
CA LEU A 120 -0.43 -8.61 0.80
C LEU A 120 -1.36 -7.43 0.47
N PHE A 121 -1.33 -6.39 1.28
CA PHE A 121 -2.19 -5.21 1.10
C PHE A 121 -1.39 -3.95 0.77
N PHE A 122 -0.09 -3.94 1.04
CA PHE A 122 0.73 -2.75 0.86
C PHE A 122 2.10 -3.07 0.27
N LYS A 123 2.61 -2.14 -0.55
CA LYS A 123 3.98 -2.17 -1.04
C LYS A 123 4.54 -0.76 -1.18
N ARG A 124 5.69 -0.52 -0.56
CA ARG A 124 6.48 0.70 -0.79
C ARG A 124 7.15 0.61 -2.17
N SER A 125 7.10 1.69 -2.95
CA SER A 125 7.72 1.71 -4.28
C SER A 125 9.23 1.41 -4.20
N GLY A 126 9.79 0.90 -5.30
CA GLY A 126 11.20 0.46 -5.29
C GLY A 126 11.45 -0.89 -4.62
N ASN A 127 10.39 -1.63 -4.24
CA ASN A 127 10.49 -2.86 -3.44
C ASN A 127 11.18 -2.62 -2.08
N LEU A 128 11.01 -1.46 -1.47
CA LEU A 128 11.65 -1.16 -0.19
C LEU A 128 11.14 -2.04 0.95
N TYR A 129 9.83 -2.27 1.03
CA TYR A 129 9.19 -3.20 1.95
C TYR A 129 7.73 -3.42 1.55
N ARG A 130 7.11 -4.40 2.21
CA ARG A 130 5.73 -4.83 1.99
C ARG A 130 5.02 -4.94 3.33
N ALA A 131 3.69 -4.85 3.30
CA ALA A 131 2.90 -5.20 4.48
C ALA A 131 1.71 -6.10 4.15
N TYR A 132 1.42 -6.96 5.11
CA TYR A 132 0.42 -8.02 5.04
C TYR A 132 -0.60 -7.82 6.16
N THR A 133 -1.85 -8.20 5.91
CA THR A 133 -2.91 -8.15 6.92
C THR A 133 -3.67 -9.46 7.00
N ASP A 134 -3.92 -9.93 8.23
CA ASP A 134 -4.85 -11.01 8.52
C ASP A 134 -5.38 -10.86 9.95
N ASN A 135 -6.69 -10.99 10.10
CA ASN A 135 -7.44 -10.84 11.34
C ASN A 135 -7.09 -9.54 12.12
N GLY A 136 -6.88 -8.44 11.39
CA GLY A 136 -6.52 -7.13 11.94
C GLY A 136 -5.07 -6.98 12.40
N ILE A 137 -4.23 -8.00 12.19
CA ILE A 137 -2.79 -7.92 12.47
C ILE A 137 -2.09 -7.45 11.20
N ILE A 138 -1.34 -6.36 11.29
CA ILE A 138 -0.49 -5.85 10.21
C ILE A 138 0.94 -6.31 10.45
N LYS A 139 1.54 -6.99 9.47
CA LYS A 139 2.95 -7.41 9.48
C LYS A 139 3.72 -6.69 8.38
N ILE A 140 4.84 -6.09 8.72
CA ILE A 140 5.74 -5.42 7.78
C ILE A 140 6.93 -6.34 7.51
N GLU A 141 7.26 -6.57 6.24
CA GLU A 141 8.42 -7.35 5.79
C GLU A 141 9.37 -6.44 5.02
N TYR A 142 10.59 -6.26 5.54
CA TYR A 142 11.64 -5.43 4.93
C TYR A 142 12.55 -6.25 4.00
N ASP A 143 12.93 -7.47 4.41
CA ASP A 143 13.64 -8.43 3.55
C ASP A 143 12.88 -9.75 3.38
N LYS A 144 12.40 -10.01 2.16
CA LYS A 144 11.72 -11.26 1.80
C LYS A 144 12.62 -12.50 1.86
N TYR A 145 13.94 -12.33 1.91
CA TYR A 145 14.90 -13.42 2.00
C TYR A 145 15.28 -13.75 3.45
N ASP A 146 14.89 -12.91 4.42
CA ASP A 146 15.04 -13.18 5.84
C ASP A 146 13.70 -13.63 6.44
N GLU A 147 13.66 -14.91 6.84
CA GLU A 147 12.45 -15.53 7.35
C GLU A 147 12.05 -15.05 8.74
N GLU A 148 12.89 -14.31 9.46
CA GLU A 148 12.53 -13.76 10.78
C GLU A 148 12.33 -12.24 10.74
N ASP A 149 12.65 -11.58 9.62
CA ASP A 149 12.59 -10.13 9.45
C ASP A 149 11.18 -9.62 9.13
N HIS A 150 10.28 -9.76 10.11
CA HIS A 150 9.00 -9.07 10.08
C HIS A 150 8.65 -8.44 11.43
N GLU A 151 8.01 -7.30 11.35
CA GLU A 151 7.55 -6.55 12.52
C GLU A 151 6.03 -6.47 12.52
N VAL A 152 5.44 -6.50 13.72
CA VAL A 152 4.00 -6.27 13.87
C VAL A 152 3.78 -4.79 14.09
N PHE A 153 3.00 -4.18 13.23
CA PHE A 153 2.61 -2.78 13.38
C PHE A 153 1.50 -2.63 14.43
N GLU A 154 1.72 -1.75 15.41
CA GLU A 154 0.73 -1.43 16.43
C GLU A 154 -0.24 -0.34 15.94
N GLY A 155 -1.34 -0.75 15.31
CA GLY A 155 -2.35 0.17 14.80
C GLY A 155 -3.29 -0.51 13.80
N ASN A 156 -4.19 0.26 13.19
CA ASN A 156 -5.06 -0.23 12.12
C ASN A 156 -4.51 0.20 10.76
N ILE A 157 -5.22 -0.17 9.68
CA ILE A 157 -4.81 0.19 8.33
C ILE A 157 -4.67 1.70 8.13
N TYR A 158 -5.51 2.53 8.77
CA TYR A 158 -5.43 3.98 8.62
C TYR A 158 -4.26 4.60 9.40
N ASP A 159 -3.96 4.09 10.60
CA ASP A 159 -2.76 4.47 11.35
C ASP A 159 -1.51 4.18 10.50
N PHE A 160 -1.45 2.98 9.92
CA PHE A 160 -0.37 2.55 9.03
C PHE A 160 -0.25 3.47 7.81
N LEU A 161 -1.34 3.70 7.08
CA LEU A 161 -1.30 4.54 5.87
C LEU A 161 -0.97 6.01 6.18
N ILE A 162 -1.34 6.54 7.34
CA ILE A 162 -0.95 7.89 7.77
C ILE A 162 0.55 7.95 8.06
N GLU A 163 1.11 6.93 8.71
CA GLU A 163 2.56 6.82 8.92
C GLU A 163 3.30 6.75 7.60
N GLU A 164 2.79 5.99 6.63
CA GLU A 164 3.36 5.90 5.28
C GLU A 164 3.33 7.22 4.52
N ILE A 165 2.28 8.04 4.70
CA ILE A 165 2.27 9.40 4.17
C ILE A 165 3.35 10.26 4.84
N ASN A 166 3.57 10.12 6.15
CA ASN A 166 4.61 10.89 6.86
C ASN A 166 6.00 10.49 6.38
N ASN A 167 6.26 9.20 6.23
CA ASN A 167 7.52 8.66 5.72
C ASN A 167 7.78 9.16 4.29
N LEU A 168 6.78 9.08 3.41
CA LEU A 168 6.90 9.57 2.04
C LEU A 168 7.10 11.09 1.98
N GLU A 169 6.45 11.89 2.83
CA GLU A 169 6.67 13.34 2.87
C GLU A 169 8.10 13.67 3.32
N GLN A 170 8.66 12.93 4.29
CA GLN A 170 10.05 13.12 4.72
C GLN A 170 11.02 12.82 3.59
N ASP A 171 10.87 11.69 2.90
CA ASP A 171 11.73 11.33 1.77
C ASP A 171 11.60 12.36 0.63
N TYR A 172 10.38 12.86 0.38
CA TYR A 172 10.12 13.92 -0.59
C TYR A 172 10.86 15.22 -0.24
N LEU A 173 10.81 15.64 1.03
CA LEU A 173 11.52 16.83 1.49
C LEU A 173 13.04 16.67 1.36
N GLU A 174 13.58 15.48 1.61
CA GLU A 174 14.99 15.17 1.34
C GLU A 174 15.31 15.29 -0.15
N TYR A 175 14.51 14.63 -1.00
CA TYR A 175 14.68 14.62 -2.45
C TYR A 175 14.71 16.03 -3.07
N ILE A 176 13.76 16.90 -2.73
CA ILE A 176 13.69 18.26 -3.31
C ILE A 176 14.77 19.21 -2.77
N ASN A 177 15.41 18.87 -1.65
CA ASN A 177 16.46 19.69 -1.06
C ASN A 177 17.85 19.30 -1.58
N GLU A 178 18.08 18.04 -1.98
CA GLU A 178 19.29 17.67 -2.72
C GLU A 178 19.41 18.43 -4.05
N GLY A 179 18.30 18.73 -4.71
CA GLY A 179 18.29 19.52 -5.94
C GLY A 179 18.66 21.01 -5.77
N LYS A 180 18.90 21.48 -4.54
CA LYS A 180 19.20 22.88 -4.20
C LYS A 180 20.64 23.12 -3.74
N SER A 181 21.47 22.08 -3.65
CA SER A 181 22.88 22.16 -3.25
C SER A 181 23.84 22.32 -4.42
#